data_AF-A0A834XLT8-F1
#
_entry.id   AF-A0A834XLT8-F1
#
_cell.length_a   1.000
_cell.length_b   1.000
_cell.length_c   1.000
_cell.angle_alpha   90.00
_cell.angle_beta   90.00
_cell.angle_gamma   90.00
#
_symmetry.space_group_name_H-M   'P 1'
#
loop_
_entity.id
_entity.type
_entity.pdbx_description
1 polymer ?
#
loop_
_entity_poly.entity_id
_entity_poly.type
_entity_poly.pdbx_seq_one_letter_code
_entity_poly.pdbx_strand_id
1 'polypeptide(L)'
;MATIEEIDVQEDSGMGSSDIHSPEIKSILPDDEEDEEDETIAERLLGLTEMFPEDVRRVVWNLGTGLTSGLKSFYSFSCSATWIMFSSSAILFAPILFEVERSQMEEAQRLHQKQVLLGSRVGTGMAMAPPVPR
;
A
#
# COMPACT_ATOMS: atom_id res chain seq x y z
N MET A 1 -44.07 -20.32 -60.20
CA MET A 1 -45.06 -19.23 -60.34
C MET A 1 -46.31 -19.65 -59.57
N ALA A 2 -46.92 -18.70 -58.87
CA ALA A 2 -47.80 -18.83 -57.69
C ALA A 2 -48.92 -19.87 -57.70
N THR A 3 -49.22 -20.43 -56.51
CA THR A 3 -50.55 -20.89 -56.09
C THR A 3 -50.78 -20.52 -54.62
N ILE A 4 -51.89 -19.84 -54.41
CA ILE A 4 -52.45 -19.33 -53.15
C ILE A 4 -53.05 -20.51 -52.38
N GLU A 5 -52.74 -20.63 -51.09
CA GLU A 5 -53.61 -21.27 -50.11
C GLU A 5 -53.89 -20.24 -49.01
N GLU A 6 -55.15 -19.82 -48.94
CA GLU A 6 -55.76 -19.14 -47.80
C GLU A 6 -56.88 -20.04 -47.27
N ILE A 7 -57.36 -19.72 -46.06
CA ILE A 7 -58.52 -20.27 -45.32
C ILE A 7 -58.07 -21.28 -44.24
N ASP A 8 -58.46 -21.23 -42.97
CA ASP A 8 -59.07 -20.25 -42.04
C ASP A 8 -59.13 -21.03 -40.72
N VAL A 9 -58.53 -20.55 -39.64
CA VAL A 9 -58.88 -21.02 -38.28
C VAL A 9 -58.85 -19.82 -37.36
N GLN A 10 -60.02 -19.21 -37.26
CA GLN A 10 -60.57 -18.54 -36.10
C GLN A 10 -60.06 -19.09 -34.75
N GLU A 11 -59.44 -18.23 -33.95
CA GLU A 11 -59.56 -18.27 -32.48
C GLU A 11 -59.85 -16.87 -31.96
N ASP A 12 -61.15 -16.60 -31.89
CA ASP A 12 -61.75 -15.74 -30.88
C ASP A 12 -61.61 -16.45 -29.53
N SER A 13 -60.72 -15.94 -28.67
CA SER A 13 -60.85 -16.09 -27.23
C SER A 13 -60.25 -14.87 -26.59
N GLY A 14 -61.13 -13.91 -26.35
CA GLY A 14 -60.84 -12.75 -25.55
C GLY A 14 -60.39 -13.12 -24.15
N MET A 15 -59.59 -12.25 -23.56
CA MET A 15 -59.66 -11.93 -22.13
C MET A 15 -58.80 -10.71 -21.86
N GLY A 16 -59.48 -9.60 -21.60
CA GLY A 16 -59.08 -8.57 -20.64
C GLY A 16 -57.68 -7.99 -20.76
N SER A 17 -57.51 -7.01 -21.66
CA SER A 17 -56.60 -5.90 -21.36
C SER A 17 -57.21 -5.12 -20.19
N SER A 18 -56.76 -5.44 -18.98
CA SER A 18 -56.89 -4.55 -17.83
C SER A 18 -55.51 -3.98 -17.52
N ASP A 19 -55.13 -2.97 -18.29
CA ASP A 19 -54.34 -1.87 -17.76
C ASP A 19 -55.17 -1.17 -16.68
N ILE A 20 -55.25 -1.78 -15.50
CA ILE A 20 -55.52 -1.09 -14.26
C ILE A 20 -54.34 -1.46 -13.37
N HIS A 21 -53.32 -0.62 -13.51
CA HIS A 21 -52.37 -0.30 -12.45
C HIS A 21 -53.17 -0.08 -11.17
N SER A 22 -53.36 -1.14 -10.40
CA SER A 22 -54.03 -1.11 -9.11
C SER A 22 -52.98 -0.73 -8.07
N PRO A 23 -53.01 0.51 -7.51
CA PRO A 23 -52.09 0.90 -6.45
C PRO A 23 -52.41 0.22 -5.11
N GLU A 24 -53.41 -0.67 -5.05
CA GLU A 24 -53.93 -1.21 -3.78
C GLU A 24 -53.32 -2.53 -3.31
N ILE A 25 -52.36 -3.13 -4.01
CA ILE A 25 -51.59 -4.27 -3.46
C ILE A 25 -50.34 -3.80 -2.69
N LYS A 26 -49.95 -2.52 -2.80
CA LYS A 26 -48.86 -1.96 -1.99
C LYS A 26 -49.27 -1.61 -0.55
N SER A 27 -50.56 -1.71 -0.18
CA SER A 27 -51.05 -1.27 1.13
C SER A 27 -51.40 -2.40 2.12
N ILE A 28 -51.15 -3.67 1.79
CA ILE A 28 -51.42 -4.82 2.69
C ILE A 28 -50.15 -5.62 3.04
N LEU A 29 -49.06 -5.44 2.31
CA LEU A 29 -47.76 -5.72 2.90
C LEU A 29 -47.43 -4.52 3.79
N PRO A 30 -46.98 -4.73 5.04
CA PRO A 30 -46.23 -3.67 5.69
C PRO A 30 -45.19 -3.19 4.69
N ASP A 31 -44.98 -1.88 4.65
CA ASP A 31 -43.74 -1.27 4.20
C ASP A 31 -42.66 -1.76 5.18
N ASP A 32 -42.40 -3.07 5.19
CA ASP A 32 -41.11 -3.61 5.55
C ASP A 32 -40.24 -3.09 4.41
N GLU A 33 -39.83 -1.83 4.55
CA GLU A 33 -38.61 -1.37 3.92
C GLU A 33 -37.63 -2.51 4.15
N GLU A 34 -37.29 -3.15 3.04
CA GLU A 34 -36.29 -4.17 2.93
C GLU A 34 -35.06 -3.63 3.66
N ASP A 35 -34.92 -3.96 4.95
CA ASP A 35 -33.64 -4.07 5.64
C ASP A 35 -32.93 -5.26 4.95
N GLU A 36 -32.70 -5.16 3.64
CA GLU A 36 -31.66 -5.89 2.94
C GLU A 36 -30.38 -5.43 3.62
N GLU A 37 -29.93 -6.22 4.60
CA GLU A 37 -28.65 -6.01 5.25
C GLU A 37 -27.60 -5.85 4.14
N ASP A 38 -26.95 -4.68 4.09
CA ASP A 38 -25.93 -4.39 3.10
C ASP A 38 -24.90 -5.53 3.10
N GLU A 39 -24.92 -6.36 2.05
CA GLU A 39 -24.03 -7.52 1.93
C GLU A 39 -22.59 -7.06 2.18
N THR A 40 -21.96 -7.66 3.17
CA THR A 40 -20.58 -7.33 3.50
C THR A 40 -19.67 -7.76 2.34
N ILE A 41 -18.55 -7.06 2.15
CA ILE A 41 -17.54 -7.46 1.16
C ILE A 41 -17.07 -8.90 1.43
N ALA A 42 -17.10 -9.35 2.69
CA ALA A 42 -16.80 -10.72 3.06
C ALA A 42 -17.83 -11.73 2.54
N GLU A 43 -19.13 -11.45 2.64
CA GLU A 43 -20.21 -12.30 2.10
C GLU A 43 -20.17 -12.37 0.59
N ARG A 44 -19.92 -11.24 -0.09
CA ARG A 44 -19.72 -11.22 -1.54
C ARG A 44 -18.51 -12.03 -1.96
N LEU A 45 -17.38 -11.87 -1.27
CA LEU A 45 -16.18 -12.67 -1.55
C LEU A 45 -16.43 -14.15 -1.27
N LEU A 46 -17.12 -14.49 -0.17
CA LEU A 46 -17.45 -15.86 0.19
C LEU A 46 -18.36 -16.51 -0.87
N GLY A 47 -19.44 -15.83 -1.28
CA GLY A 47 -20.33 -16.29 -2.35
C GLY A 47 -19.61 -16.41 -3.70
N LEU A 48 -18.69 -15.50 -4.00
CA LEU A 48 -17.84 -15.62 -5.19
C LEU A 48 -16.90 -16.84 -5.08
N THR A 49 -16.38 -17.14 -3.87
CA THR A 49 -15.55 -18.33 -3.64
C THR A 49 -16.32 -19.65 -3.80
N GLU A 50 -17.64 -19.62 -3.60
CA GLU A 50 -18.53 -20.78 -3.73
C GLU A 50 -18.70 -21.24 -5.18
N MET A 51 -18.51 -20.34 -6.17
CA MET A 51 -18.54 -20.71 -7.59
C MET A 51 -17.25 -21.42 -8.07
N PHE A 52 -16.19 -21.45 -7.25
CA PHE A 52 -14.91 -22.06 -7.64
C PHE A 52 -14.74 -23.49 -7.08
N PRO A 53 -14.06 -24.38 -7.82
CA PRO A 53 -13.80 -25.74 -7.35
C PRO A 53 -12.85 -25.76 -6.15
N GLU A 54 -13.01 -26.78 -5.31
CA GLU A 54 -12.30 -26.92 -4.02
C GLU A 54 -10.77 -26.89 -4.14
N ASP A 55 -10.24 -27.35 -5.28
CA ASP A 55 -8.81 -27.33 -5.55
C ASP A 55 -8.26 -25.89 -5.64
N VAL A 56 -9.00 -24.97 -6.27
CA VAL A 56 -8.62 -23.55 -6.38
C VAL A 56 -8.63 -22.91 -5.00
N ARG A 57 -9.68 -23.18 -4.21
CA ARG A 57 -9.80 -22.65 -2.84
C ARG A 57 -8.66 -23.13 -1.94
N ARG A 58 -8.27 -24.41 -2.05
CA ARG A 58 -7.13 -24.99 -1.32
C ARG A 58 -5.81 -24.34 -1.74
N VAL A 59 -5.61 -24.09 -3.03
CA VAL A 59 -4.40 -23.42 -3.54
C VAL A 59 -4.31 -21.99 -2.99
N VAL A 60 -5.40 -21.22 -3.02
CA VAL A 60 -5.45 -19.86 -2.46
C VAL A 60 -5.18 -19.88 -0.95
N TRP A 61 -5.77 -20.82 -0.21
CA TRP A 61 -5.51 -20.98 1.22
C TRP A 61 -4.05 -21.31 1.51
N ASN A 62 -3.47 -22.24 0.76
CA ASN A 62 -2.05 -22.62 0.89
C ASN A 62 -1.11 -21.47 0.51
N LEU A 63 -1.45 -20.69 -0.51
CA LEU A 63 -0.71 -19.49 -0.90
C LEU A 63 -0.81 -18.41 0.18
N GLY A 64 -2.00 -18.16 0.74
CA GLY A 64 -2.19 -17.18 1.81
C GLY A 64 -1.46 -17.56 3.10
N THR A 65 -1.59 -18.82 3.53
CA THR A 65 -0.89 -19.34 4.72
C THR A 65 0.62 -19.45 4.50
N GLY A 66 1.04 -19.81 3.28
CA GLY A 66 2.44 -19.82 2.87
C GLY A 66 3.05 -18.42 2.82
N LEU A 67 2.33 -17.44 2.29
CA LEU A 67 2.77 -16.04 2.21
C LEU A 67 2.87 -15.41 3.59
N THR A 68 1.88 -15.61 4.46
CA THR A 68 1.93 -15.09 5.83
C THR A 68 3.06 -15.72 6.64
N SER A 69 3.27 -17.03 6.50
CA SER A 69 4.40 -17.74 7.12
C SER A 69 5.76 -17.31 6.53
N GLY A 70 5.81 -17.13 5.22
CA GLY A 70 6.97 -16.63 4.48
C GLY A 70 7.33 -15.21 4.87
N LEU A 71 6.34 -14.32 5.03
CA LEU A 71 6.55 -12.94 5.45
C LEU A 71 7.06 -12.86 6.89
N LYS A 72 6.52 -13.71 7.78
CA LYS A 72 7.02 -13.83 9.16
C LYS A 72 8.47 -14.32 9.18
N SER A 73 8.80 -15.33 8.38
CA SER A 73 10.16 -15.86 8.26
C SER A 73 11.12 -14.84 7.64
N PHE A 74 10.71 -14.17 6.57
CA PHE A 74 11.49 -13.13 5.90
C PHE A 74 11.72 -11.93 6.82
N TYR A 75 10.72 -11.53 7.61
CA TYR A 75 10.88 -10.48 8.61
C TYR A 75 11.94 -10.86 9.65
N SER A 76 11.85 -12.06 10.25
CA SER A 76 12.85 -12.52 11.22
C SER A 76 14.24 -12.68 10.60
N PHE A 77 14.32 -13.21 9.37
CA PHE A 77 15.56 -13.33 8.61
C PHE A 77 16.17 -11.96 8.31
N SER A 78 15.36 -11.00 7.84
CA SER A 78 15.82 -9.64 7.52
C SER A 78 16.36 -8.91 8.74
N CYS A 79 15.72 -9.08 9.90
CA CYS A 79 16.18 -8.48 11.15
C CYS A 79 17.53 -9.07 11.58
N SER A 80 17.68 -10.40 11.51
CA SER A 80 18.95 -11.09 11.81
C SER A 80 20.05 -10.74 10.81
N ALA A 81 19.74 -10.78 9.50
CA ALA A 81 20.66 -10.45 8.43
C ALA A 81 21.11 -8.99 8.52
N THR A 82 20.21 -8.05 8.80
CA THR A 82 20.54 -6.64 9.00
C THR A 82 21.48 -6.47 10.18
N TRP A 83 21.21 -7.17 11.29
CA TRP A 83 22.09 -7.12 12.47
C TRP A 83 23.51 -7.63 12.16
N ILE A 84 23.61 -8.77 11.45
CA ILE A 84 24.89 -9.35 11.05
C ILE A 84 25.62 -8.44 10.06
N MET A 85 24.93 -7.96 9.03
CA MET A 85 25.48 -7.06 8.03
C MET A 85 25.96 -5.75 8.64
N PHE A 86 25.17 -5.15 9.53
CA PHE A 86 25.54 -3.91 10.21
C PHE A 86 26.74 -4.13 11.13
N SER A 87 26.72 -5.18 11.94
CA SER A 87 27.82 -5.51 12.85
C SER A 87 29.11 -5.84 12.09
N SER A 88 29.01 -6.63 11.02
CA SER A 88 30.13 -7.01 10.17
C SER A 88 30.73 -5.79 9.45
N SER A 89 29.86 -4.95 8.88
CA SER A 89 30.22 -3.69 8.24
C SER A 89 30.99 -2.78 9.21
N ALA A 90 30.48 -2.59 10.43
CA ALA A 90 31.12 -1.73 11.43
C ALA A 90 32.55 -2.17 11.79
N ILE A 91 32.81 -3.47 11.94
CA ILE A 91 34.15 -3.99 12.27
C ILE A 91 35.11 -3.84 11.08
N LEU A 92 34.64 -4.03 9.86
CA LEU A 92 35.45 -3.86 8.64
C LEU A 92 35.81 -2.40 8.37
N PHE A 93 34.91 -1.47 8.71
CA PHE A 93 35.17 -0.04 8.53
C PHE A 93 36.10 0.55 9.59
N ALA A 94 36.29 -0.10 10.74
CA ALA A 94 37.15 0.44 11.80
C ALA A 94 38.61 0.67 11.33
N PRO A 95 39.33 -0.28 10.70
CA PRO A 95 40.66 -0.02 10.15
C PRO A 95 40.68 1.06 9.07
N ILE A 96 39.68 1.06 8.19
CA ILE A 96 39.57 2.03 7.08
C ILE A 96 39.37 3.45 7.62
N LEU A 97 38.53 3.60 8.64
CA LEU A 97 38.30 4.88 9.31
C LEU A 97 39.57 5.42 9.96
N PHE A 98 40.39 4.56 10.60
CA PHE A 98 41.67 4.99 11.18
C PHE A 98 42.64 5.56 10.14
N GLU A 99 42.65 5.00 8.93
CA GLU A 99 43.48 5.53 7.84
C GLU A 99 42.97 6.90 7.36
N VAL A 100 41.65 7.06 7.22
CA VAL A 100 41.02 8.31 6.81
C VAL A 100 41.16 9.40 7.88
N GLU A 101 41.03 9.07 9.15
CA GLU A 101 41.20 10.04 10.24
C GLU A 101 42.66 10.51 10.35
N ARG A 102 43.63 9.63 10.09
CA ARG A 102 45.04 10.04 10.05
C ARG A 102 45.33 11.03 8.94
N SER A 103 44.80 10.81 7.74
CA SER A 103 45.00 11.77 6.64
C SER A 103 44.31 13.10 6.92
N GLN A 104 43.13 13.08 7.53
CA GLN A 104 42.41 14.28 7.96
C GLN A 104 43.15 15.05 9.07
N MET A 105 43.78 14.36 10.02
CA MET A 105 44.57 14.99 11.09
C MET A 105 45.81 15.71 10.55
N GLU A 106 46.50 15.13 9.57
CA GLU A 106 47.68 15.74 8.94
C GLU A 106 47.31 17.02 8.16
N GLU A 107 46.19 17.00 7.46
CA GLU A 107 45.68 18.17 6.74
C GLU A 107 45.17 19.25 7.70
N ALA A 108 44.43 18.88 8.76
CA ALA A 108 43.96 19.80 9.78
C ALA A 108 45.12 20.46 10.54
N GLN A 109 46.17 19.71 10.87
CA GLN A 109 47.38 20.26 11.48
C GLN A 109 48.14 21.18 10.52
N ARG A 110 48.25 20.83 9.23
CA ARG A 110 48.81 21.75 8.23
C ARG A 110 48.01 23.04 8.11
N LEU A 111 46.68 22.97 8.18
CA LEU A 111 45.81 24.15 8.16
C LEU A 111 45.97 24.98 9.44
N HIS A 112 46.05 24.36 10.61
CA HIS A 112 46.35 25.05 11.87
C HIS A 112 47.74 25.69 11.88
N GLN A 113 48.76 24.99 11.38
CA GLN A 113 50.10 25.55 11.23
C GLN A 113 50.10 26.72 10.23
N LYS A 114 49.39 26.61 9.10
CA LYS A 114 49.22 27.73 8.17
C LYS A 114 48.46 28.89 8.80
N GLN A 115 47.42 28.67 9.60
CA GLN A 115 46.67 29.75 10.29
C GLN A 115 47.46 30.40 11.44
N VAL A 116 48.27 29.63 12.18
CA VAL A 116 49.14 30.16 13.24
C VAL A 116 50.34 30.88 12.65
N LEU A 117 50.92 30.38 11.55
CA LEU A 117 52.06 30.98 10.86
C LEU A 117 51.67 32.18 9.98
N LEU A 118 50.46 32.18 9.41
CA LEU A 118 49.85 33.37 8.79
C LEU A 118 49.24 34.31 9.84
N GLY A 119 49.19 33.86 11.09
CA GLY A 119 48.69 34.58 12.23
C GLY A 119 47.21 34.93 12.10
N SER A 120 46.68 35.39 13.22
CA SER A 120 45.57 36.32 13.30
C SER A 120 45.86 37.61 12.51
N ARG A 121 45.97 37.52 11.18
CA ARG A 121 46.24 38.60 10.21
C ARG A 121 45.69 38.27 8.81
N VAL A 122 44.48 37.76 8.72
CA VAL A 122 43.58 38.09 7.60
C VAL A 122 42.27 38.54 8.25
N GLY A 123 42.27 39.79 8.70
CA GLY A 123 41.19 40.36 9.51
C GLY A 123 41.59 41.52 10.42
N THR A 124 42.86 41.96 10.40
CA THR A 124 43.20 43.32 10.87
C THR A 124 42.84 44.32 9.77
N GLY A 125 41.54 44.52 9.58
CA GLY A 125 40.98 45.51 8.69
C GLY A 125 39.49 45.66 8.97
N MET A 126 39.15 46.54 9.93
CA MET A 126 37.79 46.94 10.35
C MET A 126 37.03 45.99 11.28
N ALA A 127 37.22 46.15 12.59
CA ALA A 127 36.16 46.14 13.61
C ALA A 127 36.85 46.28 14.99
N MET A 128 36.94 47.50 15.50
CA MET A 128 36.13 48.01 16.62
C MET A 128 36.56 47.46 17.99
N ALA A 129 37.05 48.41 18.80
CA ALA A 129 37.59 48.23 20.14
C ALA A 129 36.61 47.52 21.10
N PRO A 130 37.12 46.77 22.11
CA PRO A 130 36.27 46.20 23.15
C PRO A 130 35.68 47.30 24.06
N PRO A 131 34.39 47.23 24.44
CA PRO A 131 33.76 48.22 25.31
C PRO A 131 34.26 48.12 26.75
N VAL A 132 34.58 49.27 27.32
CA VAL A 132 35.01 49.44 28.73
C VAL A 132 33.77 49.39 29.63
N PRO A 133 33.72 48.55 30.67
CA PRO A 133 32.61 48.55 31.63
C PRO A 133 32.73 49.75 32.60
N ARG A 134 31.59 50.40 32.85
CA ARG A 134 31.38 51.35 33.96
C ARG A 134 30.76 50.63 35.14
#